data_AF-W1XRI7-F1
#
_entry.id   AF-W1XRI7-F1
#
_cell.length_a   1.000
_cell.length_b   1.000
_cell.length_c   1.000
_cell.angle_alpha   90.00
_cell.angle_beta   90.00
_cell.angle_gamma   90.00
#
_symmetry.space_group_name_H-M   'P 1'
#
loop_
_entity.id
_entity.type
_entity.pdbx_description
1 polymer ?
#
loop_
_entity_poly.entity_id
_entity_poly.type
_entity_poly.pdbx_seq_one_letter_code
_entity_poly.pdbx_strand_id
1 'polypeptide(L)'
;MRLGAKGIKIMVSGRLGGAEIARSESYREGSIPLHTLRADIDYGTAEAHTTYGCIGIKVWIYKGEVLPEAKQAPAKKEEGGK
;
A
#
# COMPACT_ATOMS: atom_id res chain seq x y z
N MET A 1 6.21 1.71 -12.08
CA MET A 1 4.91 1.05 -11.78
C MET A 1 4.13 0.63 -13.03
N ARG A 2 3.72 -0.64 -13.16
CA ARG A 2 3.01 -1.18 -14.35
C ARG A 2 1.50 -1.42 -14.16
N LEU A 3 1.04 -1.61 -12.92
CA LEU A 3 -0.35 -1.99 -12.59
C LEU A 3 -1.18 -0.85 -11.95
N GLY A 4 -0.85 0.41 -12.23
CA GLY A 4 -1.65 1.55 -11.79
C GLY A 4 -1.59 1.90 -10.29
N ALA A 5 -0.72 1.24 -9.50
CA ALA A 5 -0.40 1.69 -8.15
C ALA A 5 0.19 3.12 -8.20
N LYS A 6 -0.20 3.97 -7.25
CA LYS A 6 0.27 5.36 -7.15
C LYS A 6 1.53 5.50 -6.29
N GLY A 7 1.80 4.51 -5.44
CA GLY A 7 2.96 4.47 -4.55
C GLY A 7 3.26 3.05 -4.06
N ILE A 8 4.53 2.71 -3.91
CA ILE A 8 4.98 1.46 -3.30
C ILE A 8 6.18 1.73 -2.41
N LYS A 9 6.15 1.19 -1.19
CA LYS A 9 7.30 1.17 -0.28
C LYS A 9 7.56 -0.27 0.08
N ILE A 10 8.81 -0.67 -0.04
CA ILE A 10 9.29 -1.99 0.36
C ILE A 10 10.37 -1.75 1.39
N MET A 11 10.25 -2.37 2.55
CA MET A 11 11.26 -2.37 3.60
C MET A 11 11.67 -3.80 3.86
N VAL A 12 12.97 -4.05 3.80
CA VAL A 12 13.56 -5.36 4.04
C VAL A 12 14.52 -5.22 5.21
N SER A 13 14.37 -6.06 6.22
CA SER A 13 15.15 -6.03 7.45
C SER A 13 15.73 -7.41 7.77
N GLY A 14 17.00 -7.46 8.11
CA GLY A 14 17.67 -8.69 8.52
C GLY A 14 19.15 -8.69 8.13
N ARG A 15 19.74 -9.88 8.08
CA ARG A 15 21.14 -10.08 7.66
C ARG A 15 21.27 -10.05 6.14
N LEU A 16 21.07 -8.87 5.57
CA LEU A 16 21.04 -8.66 4.12
C LEU A 16 22.37 -9.07 3.49
N GLY A 17 22.33 -9.93 2.48
CA GLY A 17 23.52 -10.45 1.80
C GLY A 17 24.42 -11.35 2.66
N GLY A 18 23.95 -11.85 3.81
CA GLY A 18 24.74 -12.68 4.72
C GLY A 18 25.66 -11.87 5.66
N ALA A 19 25.49 -10.55 5.72
CA ALA A 19 26.23 -9.71 6.65
C ALA A 19 26.05 -10.14 8.11
N GLU A 20 27.08 -9.96 8.94
CA GLU A 20 27.04 -10.31 10.36
C GLU A 20 26.03 -9.46 11.13
N ILE A 21 25.94 -8.17 10.81
CA ILE A 21 25.06 -7.20 11.46
C ILE A 21 23.79 -7.03 10.62
N ALA A 22 22.63 -7.14 11.26
CA ALA A 22 21.35 -6.92 10.61
C ALA A 22 21.15 -5.45 10.24
N ARG A 23 20.60 -5.19 9.06
CA ARG A 23 20.30 -3.85 8.55
C ARG A 23 18.88 -3.80 7.99
N SER A 24 18.34 -2.59 7.92
CA SER A 24 17.04 -2.33 7.29
C SER A 24 17.25 -1.42 6.10
N GLU A 25 16.90 -1.91 4.92
CA GLU A 25 16.92 -1.13 3.69
C GLU A 25 15.49 -0.91 3.22
N SER A 26 15.20 0.30 2.75
CA SER A 26 13.88 0.63 2.24
C SER A 26 13.99 1.31 0.89
N TYR A 27 13.16 0.86 -0.05
CA TYR A 27 12.98 1.50 -1.33
C TYR A 27 11.55 2.03 -1.41
N ARG A 28 11.39 3.23 -1.96
CA ARG A 28 10.08 3.83 -2.21
C ARG A 28 10.02 4.38 -3.62
N GLU A 29 8.92 4.15 -4.29
CA GLU A 29 8.60 4.73 -5.61
C GLU A 29 7.19 5.30 -5.54
N GLY A 30 6.99 6.52 -6.06
CA GLY A 30 5.69 7.21 -6.01
C GLY A 30 5.38 7.87 -4.65
N SER A 31 4.10 8.24 -4.45
CA SER A 31 3.63 8.94 -3.24
C SER A 31 2.91 7.99 -2.30
N ILE A 32 3.23 8.04 -0.99
CA ILE A 32 2.63 7.15 0.02
C ILE A 32 2.32 7.99 1.27
N PRO A 33 1.11 8.53 1.35
CA PRO A 33 0.71 9.38 2.47
C PRO A 33 0.28 8.53 3.68
N LEU A 34 1.24 8.08 4.48
CA LEU A 34 0.99 7.23 5.67
C LEU A 34 0.15 7.89 6.77
N HIS A 35 0.07 9.22 6.79
CA HIS A 35 -0.71 9.98 7.77
C HIS A 35 -2.15 10.25 7.31
N THR A 36 -2.48 9.95 6.05
CA THR A 36 -3.78 10.28 5.46
C THR A 36 -4.72 9.09 5.58
N LEU A 37 -5.68 9.14 6.51
CA LEU A 37 -6.61 8.03 6.78
C LEU A 37 -7.51 7.65 5.58
N ARG A 38 -7.78 8.60 4.66
CA ARG A 38 -8.55 8.36 3.44
C ARG A 38 -7.76 7.64 2.34
N ALA A 39 -6.45 7.47 2.52
CA ALA A 39 -5.60 6.80 1.56
C ALA A 39 -5.80 5.28 1.65
N ASP A 40 -6.15 4.65 0.53
CA ASP A 40 -6.20 3.21 0.40
C ASP A 40 -4.78 2.65 0.28
N ILE A 41 -4.28 2.13 1.40
CA ILE A 41 -2.93 1.59 1.52
C ILE A 41 -3.03 0.15 2.01
N ASP A 42 -2.66 -0.78 1.14
CA ASP A 42 -2.48 -2.17 1.54
C ASP A 42 -1.12 -2.33 2.20
N TYR A 43 -1.12 -2.95 3.38
CA TYR A 43 0.08 -3.35 4.09
C TYR A 43 0.16 -4.87 4.19
N GLY A 44 1.33 -5.42 3.86
CA GLY A 44 1.60 -6.84 3.98
C GLY A 44 2.97 -7.10 4.58
N THR A 45 3.09 -8.20 5.32
CA THR A 45 4.35 -8.70 5.88
C THR A 45 4.61 -10.12 5.43
N ALA A 46 5.87 -10.42 5.14
CA ALA A 46 6.34 -11.77 4.87
C ALA A 46 7.71 -11.98 5.50
N GLU A 47 7.99 -13.21 5.89
CA GLU A 47 9.30 -13.61 6.41
C GLU A 47 9.94 -14.59 5.43
N ALA A 48 11.22 -14.39 5.14
CA ALA A 48 12.02 -15.29 4.32
C ALA A 48 13.06 -15.98 5.20
N HIS A 49 12.94 -17.30 5.30
CA HIS A 49 13.92 -18.13 6.00
C HIS A 49 15.12 -18.39 5.08
N THR A 50 16.29 -17.91 5.49
CA THR A 50 17.54 -18.10 4.76
C THR A 50 18.53 -18.85 5.64
N THR A 51 19.64 -19.31 5.05
CA THR A 51 20.72 -19.99 5.78
C THR A 51 21.33 -19.14 6.89
N TYR A 52 21.30 -17.81 6.75
CA TYR A 52 21.89 -16.88 7.71
C TYR A 52 20.88 -16.32 8.73
N GLY A 53 19.63 -16.80 8.69
CA GLY A 53 18.55 -16.38 9.59
C GLY A 53 17.30 -15.93 8.83
N CYS A 54 16.42 -15.20 9.51
CA CYS A 54 15.16 -14.70 8.94
C CYS A 54 15.33 -13.27 8.40
N ILE A 55 14.80 -13.04 7.21
CA ILE A 55 14.67 -11.71 6.61
C ILE A 55 13.20 -11.31 6.67
N GLY A 56 12.90 -10.20 7.34
CA GLY A 56 11.56 -9.62 7.37
C GLY A 56 11.34 -8.68 6.19
N ILE A 57 10.22 -8.85 5.50
CA ILE A 57 9.79 -8.01 4.38
C ILE A 57 8.47 -7.34 4.75
N LYS A 58 8.41 -6.03 4.60
CA LYS A 58 7.23 -5.20 4.82
C LYS A 58 6.93 -4.39 3.57
N VAL A 59 5.72 -4.48 3.06
CA VAL A 59 5.31 -3.83 1.80
C VAL A 59 4.09 -2.96 2.05
N TRP A 60 4.12 -1.76 1.50
CA TRP A 60 2.98 -0.84 1.42
C TRP A 60 2.68 -0.56 -0.04
N ILE A 61 1.43 -0.72 -0.45
CA ILE A 61 0.95 -0.40 -1.80
C ILE A 61 -0.17 0.63 -1.68
N TYR A 62 0.08 1.83 -2.21
CA TYR A 62 -0.91 2.89 -2.29
C TYR A 62 -1.67 2.83 -3.61
N LYS A 63 -2.97 2.60 -3.54
CA LYS A 63 -3.86 2.47 -4.70
C LYS A 63 -4.58 3.78 -5.06
N GLY A 64 -4.78 4.67 -4.09
CA GLY A 64 -5.51 5.93 -4.29
C GLY A 64 -6.25 6.37 -3.04
N GLU A 65 -7.07 7.41 -3.16
CA GLU A 65 -7.93 7.83 -2.05
C GLU A 65 -9.29 7.18 -2.23
N VAL A 66 -9.85 6.64 -1.14
CA VAL A 66 -11.24 6.20 -1.11
C VAL A 66 -12.07 7.44 -0.80
N LEU A 67 -12.75 8.01 -1.80
CA LEU A 67 -13.77 9.01 -1.51
C LEU A 67 -14.95 8.28 -0.88
N PRO A 68 -15.46 8.71 0.29
CA PRO A 68 -16.71 8.18 0.80
C PRO A 68 -17.78 8.47 -0.25
N GLU A 69 -18.41 7.40 -0.78
CA GLU A 69 -19.54 7.54 -1.67
C GLU A 69 -20.56 8.46 -0.98
N ALA A 70 -20.79 9.64 -1.57
CA ALA A 70 -22.02 10.35 -1.32
C ALA A 70 -23.12 9.37 -1.71
N LYS A 71 -23.79 8.79 -0.70
CA LYS A 71 -25.01 7.98 -0.87
C LYS A 71 -25.83 8.66 -1.94
N GLN A 72 -25.90 8.06 -3.13
CA GLN A 72 -26.68 8.60 -4.24
C GLN A 72 -28.12 8.68 -3.74
N ALA A 73 -28.60 9.90 -3.53
CA ALA A 73 -29.99 10.14 -3.21
C ALA A 73 -30.83 9.57 -4.36
N PRO A 74 -31.93 8.85 -4.08
CA PRO A 74 -32.72 8.21 -5.13
C PRO A 74 -33.22 9.28 -6.11
N ALA A 75 -32.97 9.06 -7.40
CA ALA A 75 -33.36 9.95 -8.47
C ALA A 75 -34.87 10.22 -8.42
N LYS A 76 -35.26 11.48 -8.23
CA LYS A 76 -36.62 11.96 -8.50
C LYS A 76 -36.89 11.73 -9.99
N LYS A 77 -37.81 10.81 -10.32
CA LYS A 77 -38.49 10.84 -11.62
C LYS A 77 -39.47 12.00 -11.59
N GLU A 78 -39.14 13.08 -12.30
CA GLU A 78 -40.14 14.01 -12.82
C GLU A 78 -40.82 13.34 -14.02
N GLU A 79 -42.03 12.82 -13.84
CA GLU A 79 -42.95 12.59 -14.96
C GLU A 79 -43.81 13.84 -15.12
N GLY A 80 -43.39 14.70 -16.05
CA GLY A 80 -44.22 15.74 -16.61
C GLY A 80 -45.07 15.20 -17.77
N GLY A 81 -46.37 15.46 -17.70
CA GLY A 81 -47.20 15.87 -18.84
C GLY A 81 -47.50 14.85 -19.94
N LYS A 82 -48.72 14.30 -19.89
CA LYS A 82 -49.72 14.53 -20.94
C LYS A 82 -51.13 14.38 -20.39
#